data_AF-A0A370EH58-F1
#
_entry.id   AF-A0A370EH58-F1
#
_cell.length_a   1.000
_cell.length_b   1.000
_cell.length_c   1.000
_cell.angle_alpha   90.00
_cell.angle_beta   90.00
_cell.angle_gamma   90.00
#
_symmetry.space_group_name_H-M   'P 1'
#
loop_
_entity.id
_entity.type
_entity.pdbx_description
1 polymer ?
#
loop_
_entity_poly.entity_id
_entity_poly.type
_entity_poly.pdbx_seq_one_letter_code
_entity_poly.pdbx_strand_id
1 'polypeptide(L)'
;MRYFLLLLFTTACFPQNAKVTAYRAFSESIKEPCSIVTLIKIQEYGMVFTAESNDLNLINKLHKIKKNSNKWKKETFSCGMDHRLVIHNMFVIEVGNKTDTIFTTKNNYSIVVPNKKIQFIDKNQELNKALTDDMKAFFGRDFYKEMIRTNIQILDSIYPDKIIYKGRPFNEVIIDSIISFRSTFGIPTEWDKNDNEKYLFYEEIMTDHNDLKVELPTNDILYFTADRICIGDSESLLLQKYPNSTKHQRPYSTRYEEIKNNYFYELKIRDIKYILVFSIKDKKIDGMGIYNTF
;
A
#
# COMPACT_ATOMS: atom_id res chain seq x y z
N MET A 1 -66.23 4.22 15.73
CA MET A 1 -64.87 4.69 15.43
C MET A 1 -63.94 3.49 15.36
N ARG A 2 -63.49 3.12 14.15
CA ARG A 2 -62.51 2.05 13.92
C ARG A 2 -61.12 2.69 13.89
N TYR A 3 -60.26 2.38 14.86
CA TYR A 3 -58.85 2.74 14.79
C TYR A 3 -58.07 1.62 14.10
N PHE A 4 -57.55 1.93 12.93
CA PHE A 4 -56.63 1.13 12.14
C PHE A 4 -55.25 1.22 12.81
N LEU A 5 -54.83 0.18 13.53
CA LEU A 5 -53.48 0.11 14.10
C LEU A 5 -52.53 -0.43 13.01
N LEU A 6 -51.88 0.49 12.29
CA LEU A 6 -50.87 0.19 11.29
C LEU A 6 -49.55 -0.15 12.02
N LEU A 7 -49.33 -1.44 12.28
CA LEU A 7 -48.04 -1.96 12.74
C LEU A 7 -47.03 -1.86 11.59
N LEU A 8 -46.36 -0.70 11.51
CA LEU A 8 -45.13 -0.53 10.75
C LEU A 8 -44.03 -1.39 11.41
N PHE A 9 -43.86 -2.60 10.90
CA PHE A 9 -42.62 -3.36 11.09
C PHE A 9 -41.51 -2.62 10.35
N THR A 10 -40.87 -1.68 11.03
CA THR A 10 -39.53 -1.23 10.65
C THR A 10 -38.58 -2.40 10.89
N THR A 11 -38.41 -3.26 9.88
CA THR A 11 -37.25 -4.15 9.85
C THR A 11 -36.03 -3.25 9.74
N ALA A 12 -35.45 -2.91 10.89
CA ALA A 12 -34.11 -2.35 10.96
C ALA A 12 -33.18 -3.40 10.33
N CYS A 13 -32.93 -3.24 9.03
CA CYS A 13 -31.90 -3.96 8.32
C CYS A 13 -30.58 -3.37 8.84
N PHE A 14 -30.11 -3.88 9.97
CA PHE A 14 -28.74 -3.60 10.40
C PHE A 14 -27.85 -4.03 9.23
N PRO A 15 -27.01 -3.13 8.68
CA PRO A 15 -26.06 -3.54 7.66
C PRO A 15 -25.24 -4.67 8.26
N GLN A 16 -25.36 -5.88 7.72
CA GLN A 16 -24.45 -6.95 8.05
C GLN A 16 -23.08 -6.45 7.61
N ASN A 17 -22.21 -6.20 8.57
CA ASN A 17 -20.81 -5.87 8.31
C ASN A 17 -20.23 -7.03 7.51
N ALA A 18 -20.14 -6.81 6.19
CA ALA A 18 -19.69 -7.79 5.22
C ALA A 18 -18.49 -7.17 4.51
N LYS A 19 -17.34 -7.81 4.65
CA LYS A 19 -16.09 -7.36 4.04
C LYS A 19 -15.28 -8.54 3.56
N VAL A 20 -14.43 -8.29 2.57
CA VAL A 20 -13.38 -9.19 2.18
C VAL A 20 -12.04 -8.46 2.25
N THR A 21 -11.08 -9.08 2.93
CA THR A 21 -9.68 -8.65 2.95
C THR A 21 -8.87 -9.65 2.14
N ALA A 22 -8.35 -9.20 1.01
CA ALA A 22 -7.38 -9.95 0.21
C ALA A 22 -5.97 -9.67 0.77
N TYR A 23 -5.18 -10.72 0.89
CA TYR A 23 -3.77 -10.68 1.27
C TYR A 23 -2.94 -11.27 0.13
N ARG A 24 -1.80 -10.66 -0.15
CA ARG A 24 -0.86 -11.09 -1.19
C ARG A 24 0.57 -10.98 -0.69
N ALA A 25 1.37 -12.03 -0.87
CA ALA A 25 2.81 -11.95 -0.66
C ALA A 25 3.43 -10.95 -1.63
N PHE A 26 4.42 -10.18 -1.18
CA PHE A 26 5.05 -9.12 -1.98
C PHE A 26 5.70 -9.61 -3.28
N SER A 27 6.16 -10.87 -3.26
CA SER A 27 6.76 -11.53 -4.40
C SER A 27 6.16 -12.91 -4.59
N GLU A 28 5.70 -13.17 -5.81
CA GLU A 28 5.23 -14.49 -6.23
C GLU A 28 6.37 -15.39 -6.73
N SER A 29 7.61 -14.99 -6.45
CA SER A 29 8.82 -15.80 -6.64
C SER A 29 9.34 -16.36 -5.32
N ILE A 30 8.71 -15.98 -4.19
CA ILE A 30 9.05 -16.49 -2.87
C ILE A 30 8.78 -17.99 -2.84
N LYS A 31 9.83 -18.76 -2.50
CA LYS A 31 9.73 -20.21 -2.31
C LYS A 31 9.44 -20.59 -0.87
N GLU A 32 9.75 -19.70 0.08
CA GLU A 32 9.58 -19.89 1.52
C GLU A 32 9.27 -18.57 2.24
N PRO A 33 8.38 -18.56 3.23
CA PRO A 33 7.67 -19.71 3.78
C PRO A 33 6.54 -20.19 2.86
N CYS A 34 6.14 -21.45 3.07
CA CYS A 34 5.14 -22.14 2.26
C CYS A 34 3.75 -21.49 2.17
N SER A 35 3.45 -20.58 3.09
CA SER A 35 2.14 -19.99 3.25
C SER A 35 2.26 -18.51 3.60
N ILE A 36 1.44 -17.70 2.93
CA ILE A 36 1.20 -16.31 3.30
C ILE A 36 0.82 -16.13 4.77
N VAL A 37 0.18 -17.13 5.40
CA VAL A 37 -0.12 -17.06 6.85
C VAL A 37 1.16 -16.96 7.68
N THR A 38 2.23 -17.63 7.27
CA THR A 38 3.52 -17.53 7.95
C THR A 38 4.13 -16.15 7.73
N LEU A 39 4.05 -15.59 6.51
CA LEU A 39 4.50 -14.22 6.23
C LEU A 39 3.76 -13.19 7.09
N ILE A 40 2.43 -13.33 7.22
CA ILE A 40 1.60 -12.46 8.08
C ILE A 40 2.06 -12.54 9.54
N LYS A 41 2.44 -13.72 10.03
CA LYS A 41 2.93 -13.92 11.40
C LYS A 41 4.33 -13.36 11.64
N ILE A 42 5.18 -13.31 10.62
CA ILE A 42 6.52 -12.71 10.73
C ILE A 42 6.41 -11.18 10.92
N GLN A 43 5.32 -10.57 10.45
CA GLN A 43 5.01 -9.13 10.60
C GLN A 43 6.09 -8.18 10.08
N GLU A 44 6.99 -8.67 9.22
CA GLU A 44 8.00 -7.84 8.56
C GLU A 44 7.33 -6.96 7.49
N TYR A 45 7.68 -5.68 7.50
CA TYR A 45 7.10 -4.69 6.61
C TYR A 45 7.32 -5.04 5.14
N GLY A 46 6.31 -4.78 4.30
CA GLY A 46 6.42 -4.97 2.86
C GLY A 46 6.49 -6.43 2.41
N MET A 47 6.34 -7.41 3.31
CA MET A 47 6.29 -8.84 2.95
C MET A 47 4.90 -9.31 2.51
N VAL A 48 3.85 -8.65 3.02
CA VAL A 48 2.46 -8.93 2.69
C VAL A 48 1.72 -7.63 2.47
N PHE A 49 0.94 -7.58 1.40
CA PHE A 49 0.06 -6.47 1.07
C PHE A 49 -1.39 -6.89 1.22
N THR A 50 -2.27 -5.93 1.51
CA THR A 50 -3.70 -6.15 1.70
C THR A 50 -4.54 -5.25 0.81
N ALA A 51 -5.75 -5.70 0.47
CA ALA A 51 -6.78 -4.89 -0.16
C ALA A 51 -8.15 -5.26 0.41
N GLU A 52 -9.00 -4.28 0.63
CA GLU A 52 -10.30 -4.44 1.28
C GLU A 52 -11.45 -4.09 0.33
N SER A 53 -12.55 -4.83 0.44
CA SER A 53 -13.79 -4.49 -0.26
C SER A 53 -15.01 -4.87 0.55
N ASN A 54 -16.00 -3.98 0.57
CA ASN A 54 -17.32 -4.22 1.14
C ASN A 54 -18.36 -4.56 0.06
N ASP A 55 -17.92 -4.89 -1.16
CA ASP A 55 -18.81 -5.25 -2.27
C ASP A 55 -19.48 -6.61 -2.02
N LEU A 56 -20.78 -6.57 -1.70
CA LEU A 56 -21.60 -7.76 -1.46
C LEU A 56 -21.64 -8.72 -2.66
N ASN A 57 -21.57 -8.21 -3.89
CA ASN A 57 -21.55 -9.04 -5.09
C ASN A 57 -20.25 -9.84 -5.18
N LEU A 58 -19.12 -9.19 -4.90
CA LEU A 58 -17.82 -9.86 -4.81
C LEU A 58 -17.85 -10.94 -3.72
N ILE A 59 -18.29 -10.60 -2.51
CA ILE A 59 -18.38 -11.52 -1.36
C ILE A 59 -19.22 -12.76 -1.72
N ASN A 60 -20.40 -12.55 -2.31
CA ASN A 60 -21.29 -13.63 -2.74
C ASN A 60 -20.67 -14.51 -3.83
N LYS A 61 -19.97 -13.90 -4.81
CA LYS A 61 -19.24 -14.64 -5.84
C LYS A 61 -18.13 -15.49 -5.24
N LEU A 62 -17.34 -14.96 -4.33
CA LEU A 62 -16.25 -15.69 -3.67
C LEU A 62 -16.76 -16.89 -2.86
N HIS A 63 -17.84 -16.72 -2.09
CA HIS A 63 -18.48 -17.85 -1.40
C HIS A 63 -18.99 -18.93 -2.38
N LYS A 64 -19.63 -18.52 -3.47
CA LYS A 64 -20.10 -19.44 -4.51
C LYS A 64 -18.93 -20.21 -5.15
N ILE A 65 -17.85 -19.52 -5.46
CA ILE A 65 -16.63 -20.11 -6.03
C ILE A 65 -16.05 -21.14 -5.07
N LYS A 66 -15.85 -20.79 -3.79
CA LYS A 66 -15.33 -21.73 -2.79
C LYS A 66 -16.22 -22.97 -2.64
N LYS A 67 -17.54 -22.80 -2.63
CA LYS A 67 -18.48 -23.92 -2.55
C LYS A 67 -18.39 -24.83 -3.77
N ASN A 68 -18.23 -24.26 -4.96
CA ASN A 68 -18.21 -24.99 -6.23
C ASN A 68 -16.84 -25.57 -6.58
N SER A 69 -15.76 -25.07 -5.98
CA SER A 69 -14.40 -25.50 -6.31
C SER A 69 -14.15 -26.97 -6.01
N ASN A 70 -14.93 -27.58 -5.11
CA ASN A 70 -14.88 -29.01 -4.83
C ASN A 70 -15.21 -29.91 -6.05
N LYS A 71 -15.85 -29.36 -7.08
CA LYS A 71 -16.15 -30.04 -8.36
C LYS A 71 -15.06 -29.83 -9.41
N TRP A 72 -14.11 -28.92 -9.17
CA TRP A 72 -13.02 -28.67 -10.10
C TRP A 72 -11.99 -29.80 -10.06
N LYS A 73 -11.06 -29.81 -11.02
CA LYS A 73 -9.96 -30.77 -11.07
C LYS A 73 -9.15 -30.68 -9.76
N LYS A 74 -9.07 -31.78 -9.04
CA LYS A 74 -8.35 -31.92 -7.77
C LYS A 74 -6.94 -32.44 -8.02
N GLU A 75 -5.95 -31.82 -7.40
CA GLU A 75 -4.54 -32.23 -7.46
C GLU A 75 -3.91 -32.22 -6.06
N THR A 76 -2.83 -32.98 -5.90
CA THR A 76 -2.02 -32.94 -4.67
C THR A 76 -1.31 -31.60 -4.57
N PHE A 77 -1.37 -30.98 -3.40
CA PHE A 77 -0.63 -29.78 -3.07
C PHE A 77 0.44 -30.14 -2.03
N SER A 78 1.70 -30.12 -2.45
CA SER A 78 2.84 -30.32 -1.55
C SER A 78 3.69 -29.06 -1.57
N CYS A 79 3.79 -28.41 -0.40
CA CYS A 79 4.74 -27.34 -0.20
C CYS A 79 5.94 -27.86 0.59
N GLY A 80 7.16 -27.52 0.16
CA GLY A 80 8.44 -28.08 0.64
C GLY A 80 9.13 -28.99 -0.39
N MET A 81 10.35 -29.44 -0.05
CA MET A 81 11.39 -30.25 -0.75
C MET A 81 11.65 -30.01 -2.25
N ASP A 82 10.62 -29.76 -3.05
CA ASP A 82 10.69 -29.46 -4.48
C ASP A 82 10.39 -27.98 -4.82
N HIS A 83 10.01 -27.15 -3.83
CA HIS A 83 9.71 -25.71 -3.94
C HIS A 83 8.74 -25.28 -5.05
N ARG A 84 7.91 -26.18 -5.59
CA ARG A 84 7.08 -25.85 -6.77
C ARG A 84 5.78 -25.12 -6.45
N LEU A 85 5.24 -25.30 -5.24
CA LEU A 85 3.90 -24.80 -4.88
C LEU A 85 3.92 -24.07 -3.55
N VAL A 86 3.52 -22.80 -3.56
CA VAL A 86 3.42 -21.91 -2.40
C VAL A 86 2.04 -21.25 -2.40
N ILE A 87 1.49 -21.02 -1.21
CA ILE A 87 0.24 -20.27 -1.03
C ILE A 87 0.58 -18.79 -0.96
N HIS A 88 0.44 -18.11 -2.10
CA HIS A 88 0.85 -16.72 -2.26
C HIS A 88 -0.20 -15.73 -1.79
N ASN A 89 -1.48 -16.12 -1.84
CA ASN A 89 -2.58 -15.21 -1.58
C ASN A 89 -3.62 -15.86 -0.66
N MET A 90 -4.37 -15.00 0.03
CA MET A 90 -5.45 -15.38 0.92
C MET A 90 -6.59 -14.37 0.81
N PHE A 91 -7.83 -14.84 0.74
CA PHE A 91 -9.01 -14.00 0.88
C PHE A 91 -9.68 -14.36 2.21
N VAL A 92 -9.85 -13.38 3.09
CA VAL A 92 -10.62 -13.50 4.34
C VAL A 92 -11.95 -12.81 4.12
N ILE A 93 -13.04 -13.57 4.22
CA ILE A 93 -14.41 -13.10 4.00
C ILE A 93 -15.12 -13.10 5.34
N GLU A 94 -15.56 -11.93 5.79
CA GLU A 94 -16.25 -11.74 7.06
C GLU A 94 -17.67 -11.28 6.79
N VAL A 95 -18.67 -12.01 7.31
CA VAL A 95 -20.09 -11.66 7.20
C VAL A 95 -20.75 -11.86 8.57
N GLY A 96 -21.00 -10.76 9.27
CA GLY A 96 -21.42 -10.81 10.68
C GLY A 96 -20.36 -11.50 11.54
N ASN A 97 -20.74 -12.55 12.27
CA ASN A 97 -19.81 -13.31 13.14
C ASN A 97 -19.15 -14.51 12.44
N LYS A 98 -19.32 -14.66 11.12
CA LYS A 98 -18.76 -15.77 10.35
C LYS A 98 -17.57 -15.28 9.55
N THR A 99 -16.45 -16.00 9.68
CA THR A 99 -15.24 -15.77 8.89
C THR A 99 -14.97 -17.00 8.04
N ASP A 100 -14.70 -16.77 6.76
CA ASP A 100 -14.32 -17.81 5.83
C ASP A 100 -13.04 -17.44 5.09
N THR A 101 -12.24 -18.43 4.70
CA THR A 101 -10.91 -18.17 4.10
C THR A 101 -10.72 -18.97 2.82
N ILE A 102 -10.23 -18.31 1.76
CA ILE A 102 -9.83 -18.94 0.50
C ILE A 102 -8.32 -18.74 0.35
N PHE A 103 -7.56 -19.83 0.37
CA PHE A 103 -6.13 -19.81 0.08
C PHE A 103 -5.91 -20.07 -1.40
N THR A 104 -4.98 -19.34 -2.01
CA THR A 104 -4.70 -19.53 -3.44
C THR A 104 -3.23 -19.47 -3.77
N THR A 105 -2.90 -20.06 -4.92
CA THR A 105 -1.56 -19.99 -5.51
C THR A 105 -1.37 -18.67 -6.27
N LYS A 106 -0.15 -18.48 -6.79
CA LYS A 106 0.22 -17.36 -7.67
C LYS A 106 -0.83 -17.09 -8.74
N ASN A 107 -1.10 -15.80 -9.01
CA ASN A 107 -2.11 -15.38 -10.00
C ASN A 107 -3.52 -15.93 -9.75
N ASN A 108 -3.83 -16.37 -8.52
CA ASN A 108 -5.12 -16.97 -8.16
C ASN A 108 -5.46 -18.22 -9.01
N TYR A 109 -4.46 -19.00 -9.43
CA TYR A 109 -4.62 -20.13 -10.37
C TYR A 109 -5.37 -21.33 -9.78
N SER A 110 -5.26 -21.54 -8.47
CA SER A 110 -5.92 -22.66 -7.78
C SER A 110 -6.35 -22.29 -6.38
N ILE A 111 -7.40 -22.95 -5.88
CA ILE A 111 -7.83 -22.86 -4.48
C ILE A 111 -7.17 -24.00 -3.70
N VAL A 112 -6.43 -23.67 -2.66
CA VAL A 112 -5.69 -24.61 -1.82
C VAL A 112 -6.48 -24.91 -0.55
N VAL A 113 -6.50 -26.18 -0.14
CA VAL A 113 -6.98 -26.60 1.19
C VAL A 113 -5.78 -27.13 1.97
N PRO A 114 -5.08 -26.26 2.74
CA PRO A 114 -3.74 -26.57 3.26
C PRO A 114 -3.72 -27.83 4.14
N ASN A 115 -4.68 -27.95 5.05
CA ASN A 115 -4.77 -29.08 6.00
C ASN A 115 -4.98 -30.44 5.30
N LYS A 116 -5.52 -30.42 4.06
CA LYS A 116 -5.75 -31.62 3.27
C LYS A 116 -4.66 -31.87 2.23
N LYS A 117 -3.68 -30.97 2.08
CA LYS A 117 -2.62 -31.04 1.06
C LYS A 117 -3.18 -31.25 -0.35
N ILE A 118 -4.25 -30.53 -0.68
CA ILE A 118 -4.90 -30.58 -2.00
C ILE A 118 -5.14 -29.17 -2.54
N GLN A 119 -5.21 -29.08 -3.86
CA GLN A 119 -5.64 -27.88 -4.57
C GLN A 119 -6.71 -28.22 -5.62
N PHE A 120 -7.55 -27.23 -5.92
CA PHE A 120 -8.58 -27.29 -6.95
C PHE A 120 -8.23 -26.29 -8.04
N ILE A 121 -8.02 -26.77 -9.27
CA ILE A 121 -7.51 -25.96 -10.39
C ILE A 121 -8.64 -25.13 -11.00
N ASP A 122 -8.47 -23.81 -11.02
CA ASP A 122 -9.41 -22.86 -11.62
C ASP A 122 -9.11 -22.67 -13.12
N LYS A 123 -9.36 -23.72 -13.92
CA LYS A 123 -9.10 -23.69 -15.37
C LYS A 123 -9.80 -22.53 -16.09
N ASN A 124 -10.96 -22.11 -15.57
CA ASN A 124 -11.80 -21.09 -16.17
C ASN A 124 -11.52 -19.68 -15.64
N GLN A 125 -10.59 -19.54 -14.69
CA GLN A 125 -10.26 -18.29 -14.00
C GLN A 125 -11.49 -17.61 -13.39
N GLU A 126 -12.41 -18.40 -12.84
CA GLU A 126 -13.63 -17.91 -12.18
C GLU A 126 -13.29 -16.93 -11.04
N LEU A 127 -12.20 -17.18 -10.31
CA LEU A 127 -11.74 -16.33 -9.22
C LEU A 127 -11.33 -14.94 -9.73
N ASN A 128 -10.45 -14.86 -10.73
CA ASN A 128 -10.02 -13.57 -11.31
C ASN A 128 -11.17 -12.82 -12.01
N LYS A 129 -12.11 -13.54 -12.62
CA LYS A 129 -13.31 -12.94 -13.23
C LYS A 129 -14.28 -12.36 -12.19
N ALA A 130 -14.28 -12.88 -10.97
CA ALA A 130 -15.16 -12.41 -9.91
C ALA A 130 -14.68 -11.12 -9.24
N LEU A 131 -13.37 -10.84 -9.28
CA LEU A 131 -12.76 -9.68 -8.65
C LEU A 131 -13.32 -8.36 -9.19
N THR A 132 -13.44 -7.37 -8.29
CA THR A 132 -13.66 -5.97 -8.67
C THR A 132 -12.41 -5.41 -9.36
N ASP A 133 -12.54 -4.26 -10.03
CA ASP A 133 -11.40 -3.68 -10.76
C ASP A 133 -10.26 -3.26 -9.83
N ASP A 134 -10.57 -2.72 -8.65
CA ASP A 134 -9.56 -2.43 -7.60
C ASP A 134 -8.82 -3.71 -7.16
N MET A 135 -9.53 -4.82 -6.93
CA MET A 135 -8.87 -6.08 -6.57
C MET A 135 -8.06 -6.67 -7.72
N LYS A 136 -8.53 -6.56 -8.97
CA LYS A 136 -7.72 -6.96 -10.14
C LYS A 136 -6.45 -6.13 -10.22
N ALA A 137 -6.54 -4.82 -10.03
CA ALA A 137 -5.39 -3.93 -10.03
C ALA A 137 -4.41 -4.26 -8.89
N PHE A 138 -4.92 -4.59 -7.70
CA PHE A 138 -4.11 -5.08 -6.57
C PHE A 138 -3.32 -6.37 -6.90
N PHE A 139 -3.99 -7.40 -7.44
CA PHE A 139 -3.32 -8.65 -7.82
C PHE A 139 -2.44 -8.54 -9.07
N GLY A 140 -2.72 -7.58 -9.96
CA GLY A 140 -1.92 -7.31 -11.16
C GLY A 140 -0.63 -6.52 -10.88
N ARG A 141 -0.47 -6.00 -9.67
CA ARG A 141 0.66 -5.14 -9.29
C ARG A 141 1.96 -5.92 -9.10
N ASP A 142 3.12 -5.29 -9.29
CA ASP A 142 4.43 -5.91 -9.07
C ASP A 142 5.09 -5.27 -7.84
N PHE A 143 4.59 -5.62 -6.65
CA PHE A 143 5.06 -5.06 -5.38
C PHE A 143 6.56 -5.29 -5.15
N TYR A 144 7.10 -6.43 -5.60
CA TYR A 144 8.53 -6.70 -5.56
C TYR A 144 9.34 -5.64 -6.33
N LYS A 145 8.97 -5.35 -7.59
CA LYS A 145 9.66 -4.31 -8.35
C LYS A 145 9.45 -2.93 -7.75
N GLU A 146 8.29 -2.63 -7.20
CA GLU A 146 8.02 -1.35 -6.55
C GLU A 146 8.85 -1.15 -5.28
N MET A 147 9.09 -2.21 -4.51
CA MET A 147 9.94 -2.20 -3.32
C MET A 147 11.44 -2.13 -3.65
N ILE A 148 11.90 -2.88 -4.67
CA ILE A 148 13.34 -3.08 -4.92
C ILE A 148 13.90 -2.15 -6.00
N ARG A 149 13.06 -1.44 -6.75
CA ARG A 149 13.56 -0.43 -7.71
C ARG A 149 14.21 0.74 -6.96
N THR A 150 15.51 0.62 -6.77
CA THR A 150 16.42 1.67 -6.30
C THR A 150 16.98 2.51 -7.46
N ASN A 151 17.00 1.97 -8.67
CA ASN A 151 17.59 2.61 -9.86
C ASN A 151 16.52 3.02 -10.87
N ILE A 152 15.66 3.97 -10.50
CA ILE A 152 14.75 4.57 -11.48
C ILE A 152 15.44 5.81 -12.05
N GLN A 153 15.49 5.89 -13.37
CA GLN A 153 16.04 7.05 -14.05
C GLN A 153 15.17 8.27 -13.75
N ILE A 154 15.75 9.26 -13.10
CA ILE A 154 15.11 10.56 -12.89
C ILE A 154 15.34 11.40 -14.15
N LEU A 155 14.27 11.69 -14.88
CA LEU A 155 14.36 12.30 -16.20
C LEU A 155 14.25 13.83 -16.14
N ASP A 156 13.39 14.36 -15.27
CA ASP A 156 13.25 15.80 -15.08
C ASP A 156 14.20 16.34 -14.00
N SER A 157 14.51 17.63 -14.13
CA SER A 157 15.41 18.32 -13.22
C SER A 157 15.01 19.77 -12.95
N ILE A 158 15.41 20.26 -11.80
CA ILE A 158 15.17 21.62 -11.31
C ILE A 158 16.49 22.29 -10.94
N TYR A 159 16.63 23.58 -11.23
CA TYR A 159 17.78 24.35 -10.77
C TYR A 159 17.65 24.70 -9.28
N PRO A 160 18.75 24.69 -8.50
CA PRO A 160 18.72 24.99 -7.07
C PRO A 160 18.07 26.33 -6.69
N ASP A 161 18.27 27.38 -7.48
CA ASP A 161 17.73 28.73 -7.26
C ASP A 161 16.19 28.79 -7.32
N LYS A 162 15.55 27.82 -7.98
CA LYS A 162 14.09 27.69 -8.03
C LYS A 162 13.50 27.03 -6.79
N ILE A 163 14.32 26.48 -5.91
CA ILE A 163 13.89 25.89 -4.65
C ILE A 163 14.08 26.94 -3.57
N ILE A 164 12.98 27.31 -2.89
CA ILE A 164 12.99 28.32 -1.84
C ILE A 164 12.68 27.63 -0.51
N TYR A 165 13.57 27.80 0.47
CA TYR A 165 13.37 27.35 1.85
C TYR A 165 13.51 28.54 2.80
N LYS A 166 12.49 28.79 3.64
CA LYS A 166 12.47 29.93 4.58
C LYS A 166 12.75 31.28 3.90
N GLY A 167 12.18 31.44 2.71
CA GLY A 167 12.32 32.65 1.90
C GLY A 167 13.68 32.83 1.23
N ARG A 168 14.57 31.83 1.30
CA ARG A 168 15.90 31.88 0.69
C ARG A 168 16.06 30.83 -0.41
N PRO A 169 16.74 31.17 -1.52
CA PRO A 169 17.15 30.20 -2.54
C PRO A 169 18.01 29.06 -1.96
N PHE A 170 17.80 27.83 -2.42
CA PHE A 170 18.46 26.64 -1.89
C PHE A 170 19.98 26.64 -2.10
N ASN A 171 20.49 27.27 -3.17
CA ASN A 171 21.92 27.46 -3.41
C ASN A 171 22.61 28.36 -2.37
N GLU A 172 21.85 29.14 -1.60
CA GLU A 172 22.37 29.99 -0.52
C GLU A 172 22.28 29.30 0.86
N VAL A 173 21.61 28.15 0.96
CA VAL A 173 21.48 27.40 2.21
C VAL A 173 22.66 26.43 2.34
N ILE A 174 23.38 26.49 3.46
CA ILE A 174 24.45 25.53 3.77
C ILE A 174 23.80 24.15 3.91
N ILE A 175 24.09 23.26 2.95
CA ILE A 175 23.44 21.96 2.80
C ILE A 175 23.57 21.09 4.07
N ASP A 176 24.67 21.22 4.82
CA ASP A 176 24.88 20.52 6.11
C ASP A 176 23.82 20.86 7.16
N SER A 177 23.20 22.05 7.08
CA SER A 177 22.11 22.47 7.98
C SER A 177 20.74 21.85 7.62
N ILE A 178 20.61 21.29 6.41
CA ILE A 178 19.40 20.59 5.93
C ILE A 178 19.54 19.07 6.12
N ILE A 179 20.77 18.53 6.09
CA ILE A 179 21.05 17.10 6.31
C ILE A 179 20.68 16.66 7.74
N SER A 180 20.75 17.56 8.73
CA SER A 180 20.26 17.31 10.11
C SER A 180 18.73 17.21 10.20
N PHE A 181 18.02 17.43 9.08
CA PHE A 181 16.57 17.56 8.97
C PHE A 181 15.93 16.41 8.20
N ARG A 182 16.51 15.19 8.29
CA ARG A 182 15.94 13.98 7.68
C ARG A 182 14.48 13.82 8.14
N SER A 183 13.54 14.14 7.25
CA SER A 183 12.14 13.84 7.42
C SER A 183 11.94 12.33 7.25
N THR A 184 11.72 11.63 8.36
CA THR A 184 11.26 10.25 8.38
C THR A 184 9.86 10.19 7.77
N PHE A 185 9.74 9.58 6.60
CA PHE A 185 8.46 9.04 6.16
C PHE A 185 8.37 7.62 6.73
N GLY A 186 7.56 7.44 7.79
CA GLY A 186 7.40 6.17 8.49
C GLY A 186 5.97 5.65 8.45
N ILE A 187 5.85 4.34 8.59
CA ILE A 187 4.63 3.51 8.52
C ILE A 187 4.20 3.18 9.95
N PRO A 188 2.90 3.15 10.29
CA PRO A 188 2.49 2.96 11.68
C PRO A 188 2.70 1.52 12.15
N THR A 189 3.35 1.35 13.30
CA THR A 189 3.25 0.16 14.16
C THR A 189 2.44 0.49 15.43
N GLU A 190 1.80 -0.55 15.95
CA GLU A 190 0.62 -0.61 16.84
C GLU A 190 0.38 0.44 17.95
N TRP A 191 -0.93 0.62 18.18
CA TRP A 191 -1.60 1.34 19.26
C TRP A 191 -1.05 1.05 20.68
N ASP A 192 -0.73 2.11 21.41
CA ASP A 192 -0.92 2.13 22.86
C ASP A 192 -2.21 2.89 23.20
N LYS A 193 -3.05 2.30 24.06
CA LYS A 193 -4.45 2.70 24.27
C LYS A 193 -4.65 3.76 25.33
N ASN A 194 -3.57 4.27 25.92
CA ASN A 194 -3.61 5.23 27.00
C ASN A 194 -2.59 6.34 26.76
N ASP A 195 -2.97 7.39 26.04
CA ASP A 195 -2.89 8.77 26.53
C ASP A 195 -3.15 9.75 25.39
N ASN A 196 -3.72 10.88 25.78
CA ASN A 196 -3.95 12.02 24.91
C ASN A 196 -2.60 12.63 24.50
N GLU A 197 -2.00 12.23 23.38
CA GLU A 197 -0.97 13.04 22.71
C GLU A 197 -0.65 12.57 21.28
N LYS A 198 -0.08 13.50 20.52
CA LYS A 198 0.03 13.55 19.06
C LYS A 198 0.96 12.47 18.48
N TYR A 199 0.63 12.10 17.25
CA TYR A 199 1.33 11.14 16.37
C TYR A 199 2.85 11.30 16.34
N LEU A 200 3.57 10.23 16.70
CA LEU A 200 5.03 10.10 16.57
C LEU A 200 5.36 8.95 15.61
N PHE A 201 6.20 9.24 14.60
CA PHE A 201 6.63 8.35 13.53
C PHE A 201 8.01 7.75 13.86
N TYR A 202 8.22 6.46 13.60
CA TYR A 202 9.55 5.83 13.58
C TYR A 202 9.67 4.87 12.41
N GLU A 203 10.78 4.96 11.68
CA GLU A 203 11.46 3.78 11.15
C GLU A 203 12.97 4.04 11.21
N GLU A 204 13.67 3.09 11.82
CA GLU A 204 15.12 3.07 11.98
C GLU A 204 15.72 2.67 10.64
N ILE A 205 16.13 3.65 9.84
CA ILE A 205 17.07 3.38 8.77
C ILE A 205 18.38 3.08 9.49
N MET A 206 18.80 1.81 9.55
CA MET A 206 20.18 1.45 9.88
C MET A 206 21.11 2.01 8.80
N THR A 207 21.35 3.32 8.86
CA THR A 207 22.63 3.89 8.47
C THR A 207 23.49 3.84 9.72
N ASP A 208 24.56 3.05 9.68
CA ASP A 208 25.69 3.24 10.58
C ASP A 208 25.94 4.76 10.70
N HIS A 209 25.79 5.27 11.92
CA HIS A 209 25.95 6.66 12.39
C HIS A 209 24.67 7.36 12.87
N ASN A 210 24.48 7.23 14.19
CA ASN A 210 23.88 8.17 15.14
C ASN A 210 22.55 8.83 14.77
N ASP A 211 21.50 8.27 15.35
CA ASP A 211 20.16 8.84 15.44
C ASP A 211 20.15 10.26 16.01
N LEU A 212 19.56 11.18 15.26
CA LEU A 212 19.05 12.44 15.78
C LEU A 212 17.59 12.58 15.37
N LYS A 213 16.69 12.60 16.36
CA LYS A 213 15.30 13.00 16.18
C LYS A 213 15.22 14.51 16.04
N VAL A 214 14.49 14.99 15.04
CA VAL A 214 14.06 16.39 15.01
C VAL A 214 12.55 16.41 14.83
N GLU A 215 11.86 16.92 15.85
CA GLU A 215 10.45 17.29 15.77
C GLU A 215 10.32 18.60 14.98
N LEU A 216 9.44 18.59 13.98
CA LEU A 216 9.07 19.79 13.26
C LEU A 216 7.84 20.44 13.90
N PRO A 217 7.92 21.70 14.37
CA PRO A 217 6.72 22.44 14.71
C PRO A 217 5.90 22.62 13.43
N THR A 218 4.61 22.31 13.53
CA THR A 218 3.61 22.26 12.45
C THR A 218 3.36 23.60 11.71
N ASN A 219 4.10 24.66 12.05
CA ASN A 219 4.02 25.99 11.43
C ASN A 219 5.10 26.27 10.36
N ASP A 220 6.08 25.38 10.15
CA ASP A 220 7.18 25.60 9.17
C ASP A 220 6.86 25.11 7.74
N ILE A 221 5.69 24.49 7.53
CA ILE A 221 5.21 23.96 6.23
C ILE A 221 5.02 25.08 5.19
N LEU A 222 4.83 26.33 5.63
CA LEU A 222 4.59 27.51 4.77
C LEU A 222 5.83 28.04 4.04
N TYR A 223 7.02 27.48 4.30
CA TYR A 223 8.27 28.09 3.87
C TYR A 223 9.05 27.32 2.81
N PHE A 224 8.51 26.22 2.29
CA PHE A 224 9.17 25.43 1.26
C PHE A 224 8.37 25.45 -0.05
N THR A 225 9.00 25.94 -1.12
CA THR A 225 8.41 25.94 -2.47
C THR A 225 9.45 25.53 -3.50
N ALA A 226 9.01 24.91 -4.59
CA ALA A 226 9.88 24.54 -5.70
C ALA A 226 9.24 24.99 -7.01
N ASP A 227 9.87 25.94 -7.71
CA ASP A 227 9.31 26.56 -8.92
C ASP A 227 7.86 27.04 -8.71
N ARG A 228 7.61 27.69 -7.56
CA ARG A 228 6.30 28.17 -7.10
C ARG A 228 5.24 27.10 -6.85
N ILE A 229 5.63 25.84 -6.78
CA ILE A 229 4.78 24.74 -6.30
C ILE A 229 4.92 24.66 -4.78
N CYS A 230 3.79 24.55 -4.07
CA CYS A 230 3.75 24.42 -2.61
C CYS A 230 2.91 23.21 -2.14
N ILE A 231 3.00 22.90 -0.85
CA ILE A 231 2.15 21.89 -0.22
C ILE A 231 0.69 22.36 -0.27
N GLY A 232 -0.21 21.46 -0.63
CA GLY A 232 -1.62 21.72 -0.88
C GLY A 232 -1.98 21.92 -2.35
N ASP A 233 -1.00 22.24 -3.22
CA ASP A 233 -1.23 22.34 -4.66
C ASP A 233 -1.63 21.01 -5.27
N SER A 234 -2.32 21.07 -6.42
CA SER A 234 -2.69 19.86 -7.17
C SER A 234 -1.47 19.19 -7.81
N GLU A 235 -1.51 17.86 -7.93
CA GLU A 235 -0.56 17.07 -8.72
C GLU A 235 -0.46 17.59 -10.16
N SER A 236 -1.57 18.08 -10.74
CA SER A 236 -1.59 18.56 -12.12
C SER A 236 -0.65 19.74 -12.36
N LEU A 237 -0.43 20.60 -11.36
CA LEU A 237 0.50 21.73 -11.45
C LEU A 237 1.96 21.23 -11.55
N LEU A 238 2.30 20.21 -10.78
CA LEU A 238 3.61 19.56 -10.85
C LEU A 238 3.83 18.95 -12.24
N LEU A 239 2.86 18.18 -12.74
CA LEU A 239 2.95 17.52 -14.04
C LEU A 239 2.97 18.49 -15.22
N GLN A 240 2.39 19.68 -15.08
CA GLN A 240 2.49 20.73 -16.10
C GLN A 240 3.92 21.27 -16.22
N LYS A 241 4.62 21.42 -15.08
CA LYS A 241 6.00 21.94 -15.03
C LYS A 241 7.05 20.86 -15.30
N TYR A 242 6.79 19.64 -14.83
CA TYR A 242 7.69 18.50 -14.88
C TYR A 242 6.96 17.24 -15.40
N PRO A 243 6.62 17.21 -16.70
CA PRO A 243 5.83 16.13 -17.29
C PRO A 243 6.57 14.79 -17.34
N ASN A 244 7.90 14.79 -17.28
CA ASN A 244 8.73 13.58 -17.24
C ASN A 244 9.25 13.31 -15.82
N SER A 245 8.66 13.92 -14.80
CA SER A 245 8.97 13.60 -13.40
C SER A 245 8.73 12.11 -13.16
N THR A 246 9.66 11.49 -12.46
CA THR A 246 9.60 10.06 -12.25
C THR A 246 8.62 9.77 -11.13
N LYS A 247 7.57 9.00 -11.42
CA LYS A 247 6.58 8.59 -10.41
C LYS A 247 7.04 7.34 -9.69
N HIS A 248 7.05 7.39 -8.37
CA HIS A 248 7.39 6.28 -7.48
C HIS A 248 6.21 5.93 -6.61
N GLN A 249 5.80 4.68 -6.66
CA GLN A 249 4.94 4.11 -5.64
C GLN A 249 5.79 3.25 -4.72
N ARG A 250 6.63 3.88 -3.89
CA ARG A 250 7.14 3.17 -2.71
C ARG A 250 5.94 3.00 -1.78
N PRO A 251 5.52 1.78 -1.44
CA PRO A 251 4.43 1.64 -0.51
C PRO A 251 4.90 2.18 0.86
N TYR A 252 4.14 3.11 1.44
CA TYR A 252 4.26 3.58 2.83
C TYR A 252 3.27 2.86 3.75
N SER A 253 2.68 1.81 3.22
CA SER A 253 1.66 1.02 3.85
C SER A 253 1.60 -0.29 3.13
N THR A 254 1.19 -1.34 3.83
CA THR A 254 0.86 -2.61 3.20
C THR A 254 -0.57 -2.60 2.64
N ARG A 255 -1.38 -1.57 2.91
CA ARG A 255 -2.77 -1.45 2.45
C ARG A 255 -2.85 -0.81 1.07
N TYR A 256 -3.44 -1.51 0.12
CA TYR A 256 -3.55 -1.09 -1.28
C TYR A 256 -4.31 0.22 -1.44
N GLU A 257 -5.34 0.45 -0.63
CA GLU A 257 -6.15 1.68 -0.65
C GLU A 257 -5.32 2.90 -0.27
N GLU A 258 -4.30 2.73 0.58
CA GLU A 258 -3.37 3.79 0.94
C GLU A 258 -2.28 3.93 -0.13
N ILE A 259 -1.74 2.82 -0.64
CA ILE A 259 -0.71 2.85 -1.69
C ILE A 259 -1.24 3.47 -3.00
N LYS A 260 -2.50 3.23 -3.37
CA LYS A 260 -3.07 3.76 -4.62
C LYS A 260 -3.18 5.29 -4.59
N ASN A 261 -3.35 5.85 -3.39
CA ASN A 261 -3.57 7.28 -3.18
C ASN A 261 -2.31 8.04 -2.71
N ASN A 262 -1.29 7.32 -2.22
CA ASN A 262 -0.03 7.89 -1.73
C ASN A 262 1.16 7.46 -2.60
N TYR A 263 1.85 8.41 -3.20
CA TYR A 263 3.01 8.15 -4.06
C TYR A 263 3.86 9.40 -4.24
N PHE A 264 4.98 9.29 -4.94
CA PHE A 264 6.02 10.31 -4.96
C PHE A 264 6.38 10.67 -6.39
N TYR A 265 6.83 11.90 -6.58
CA TYR A 265 7.56 12.31 -7.76
C TYR A 265 8.96 12.73 -7.40
N GLU A 266 9.94 12.27 -8.17
CA GLU A 266 11.34 12.63 -7.98
C GLU A 266 11.81 13.55 -9.13
N LEU A 267 12.52 14.61 -8.77
CA LEU A 267 13.23 15.51 -9.66
C LEU A 267 14.70 15.56 -9.27
N LYS A 268 15.59 15.53 -10.26
CA LYS A 268 17.01 15.76 -10.00
C LYS A 268 17.24 17.25 -9.74
N ILE A 269 17.97 17.58 -8.69
CA ILE A 269 18.45 18.96 -8.53
C ILE A 269 19.73 19.11 -9.36
N ARG A 270 19.75 20.06 -10.28
CA ARG A 270 20.87 20.25 -11.23
C ARG A 270 22.15 20.60 -10.48
N ASP A 271 23.25 20.10 -11.02
CA ASP A 271 24.63 20.42 -10.61
C ASP A 271 24.99 20.05 -9.15
N ILE A 272 24.10 19.33 -8.45
CA ILE A 272 24.32 18.83 -7.09
C ILE A 272 23.86 17.37 -6.95
N LYS A 273 24.35 16.67 -5.92
CA LYS A 273 24.01 15.27 -5.62
C LYS A 273 22.75 15.13 -4.76
N TYR A 274 21.68 15.82 -5.15
CA TYR A 274 20.42 15.79 -4.42
C TYR A 274 19.24 15.63 -5.36
N ILE A 275 18.16 15.05 -4.84
CA ILE A 275 16.87 14.95 -5.48
C ILE A 275 15.83 15.70 -4.66
N LEU A 276 14.90 16.33 -5.35
CA LEU A 276 13.70 16.89 -4.78
C LEU A 276 12.57 15.88 -4.95
N VAL A 277 11.88 15.59 -3.86
CA VAL A 277 10.80 14.62 -3.80
C VAL A 277 9.52 15.35 -3.44
N PHE A 278 8.46 15.13 -4.21
CA PHE A 278 7.10 15.56 -3.91
C PHE A 278 6.28 14.36 -3.46
N SER A 279 5.76 14.39 -2.25
CA SER A 279 4.81 13.41 -1.74
C SER A 279 3.41 13.81 -2.19
N ILE A 280 2.72 12.90 -2.86
CA ILE A 280 1.36 13.08 -3.37
C ILE A 280 0.41 12.23 -2.56
N LYS A 281 -0.64 12.86 -2.04
CA LYS A 281 -1.78 12.21 -1.39
C LYS A 281 -3.07 12.70 -2.02
N ASP A 282 -3.93 11.80 -2.45
CA ASP A 282 -5.24 12.12 -3.03
C ASP A 282 -5.15 13.21 -4.11
N LYS A 283 -4.15 13.09 -5.01
CA LYS A 283 -3.91 14.03 -6.12
C LYS A 283 -3.47 15.44 -5.72
N LYS A 284 -3.02 15.63 -4.49
CA LYS A 284 -2.45 16.87 -3.97
C LYS A 284 -1.05 16.64 -3.43
N ILE A 285 -0.24 17.69 -3.44
CA ILE A 285 1.08 17.68 -2.81
C ILE A 285 0.86 17.74 -1.31
N ASP A 286 1.19 16.66 -0.62
CA ASP A 286 1.05 16.49 0.82
C ASP A 286 2.35 16.83 1.56
N GLY A 287 3.48 16.70 0.86
CA GLY A 287 4.80 16.98 1.41
C GLY A 287 5.84 17.19 0.32
N MET A 288 6.97 17.77 0.73
CA MET A 288 8.14 17.88 -0.11
C MET A 288 9.40 17.64 0.73
N GLY A 289 10.42 17.02 0.14
CA GLY A 289 11.68 16.73 0.81
C GLY A 289 12.86 16.74 -0.16
N ILE A 290 14.07 16.95 0.37
CA ILE A 290 15.31 16.89 -0.41
C ILE A 290 16.17 15.77 0.15
N TYR A 291 16.66 14.90 -0.72
CA TYR A 291 17.41 13.71 -0.35
C TYR A 291 18.72 13.64 -1.11
N ASN A 292 19.76 13.15 -0.45
CA ASN A 292 21.04 12.93 -1.10
C ASN A 292 21.02 11.62 -1.90
N THR A 293 21.58 11.64 -3.10
CA THR A 293 21.79 10.45 -3.94
C THR A 293 23.23 9.99 -3.81
N PHE A 294 23.53 9.21 -2.77
CA PHE A 294 24.80 8.51 -2.60
C PHE A 294 24.66 7.03 -2.96
#